data_AF-A0A7R9LTE4-F1
#
_entry.id   AF-A0A7R9LTE4-F1
#
_cell.length_a   1.000
_cell.length_b   1.000
_cell.length_c   1.000
_cell.angle_alpha   90.00
_cell.angle_beta   90.00
_cell.angle_gamma   90.00
#
_symmetry.space_group_name_H-M   'P 1'
#
loop_
_entity.id
_entity.type
_entity.pdbx_description
1 polymer ?
#
loop_
_entity_poly.entity_id
_entity_poly.type
_entity_poly.pdbx_seq_one_letter_code
_entity_poly.pdbx_strand_id
1 'polypeptide(L)'
;MITCFGYSGSVSFTDIKVSPILGNCSHDNCTQIETTDGIGRWCHNTYKPIDITDTLRYEPMVISLVPIHRTRQKSDVTFVTQLSMDRLIVLERSLQSWVGPVSIVIFIPLKNVGEGIQEWHRLYISKKLKILNLTHESHVNLVSGLESDEYPINALRNIAIKHVKTKFMFISDADFQPSPDFNNRFMSILSKHEYTSRTAFVVPAFEYLESP
;
A
#
# COMPACT_ATOMS: atom_id res chain seq x y z
N MET A 1 -28.47 8.57 -28.96
CA MET A 1 -27.38 8.97 -29.88
C MET A 1 -26.93 10.36 -29.46
N ILE A 2 -25.91 10.46 -28.61
CA ILE A 2 -25.22 11.71 -28.26
C ILE A 2 -23.74 11.40 -28.44
N THR A 3 -23.11 12.30 -29.18
CA THR A 3 -21.89 12.16 -29.96
C THR A 3 -20.60 12.40 -29.17
N CYS A 4 -19.53 11.84 -29.70
CA CYS A 4 -18.13 12.07 -29.38
C CYS A 4 -17.77 13.56 -29.27
N PHE A 5 -17.41 14.02 -28.08
CA PHE A 5 -16.48 15.12 -27.88
C PHE A 5 -15.61 14.77 -26.67
N GLY A 6 -14.37 14.36 -26.91
CA GLY A 6 -13.38 14.20 -25.86
C GLY A 6 -13.06 15.57 -25.25
N TYR A 7 -13.12 15.67 -23.93
CA TYR A 7 -12.75 16.87 -23.20
C TYR A 7 -11.37 16.65 -22.55
N SER A 8 -10.43 17.55 -22.77
CA SER A 8 -9.17 17.59 -22.01
C SER A 8 -9.22 18.79 -21.05
N GLY A 9 -9.09 18.53 -19.75
CA GLY A 9 -9.02 19.56 -18.72
C GLY A 9 -8.24 19.06 -17.51
N SER A 10 -7.69 19.98 -16.72
CA SER A 10 -7.11 19.64 -15.42
C SER A 10 -8.23 19.51 -14.39
N VAL A 11 -8.49 18.30 -13.90
CA VAL A 11 -9.31 18.13 -12.70
C VAL A 11 -8.42 18.45 -11.51
N SER A 12 -8.66 19.59 -10.89
CA SER A 12 -8.10 19.94 -9.59
C SER A 12 -9.18 19.68 -8.56
N PHE A 13 -8.97 18.77 -7.62
CA PHE A 13 -9.85 18.64 -6.47
C PHE A 13 -9.60 19.84 -5.56
N THR A 14 -10.34 20.93 -5.75
CA THR A 14 -10.15 22.15 -4.94
C THR A 14 -10.74 22.00 -3.54
N ASP A 15 -11.65 21.05 -3.32
CA ASP A 15 -12.44 20.97 -2.09
C ASP A 15 -12.75 19.51 -1.70
N ILE A 16 -11.71 18.70 -1.46
CA ILE A 16 -11.91 17.41 -0.81
C ILE A 16 -12.34 17.67 0.64
N LYS A 17 -13.65 17.67 0.88
CA LYS A 17 -14.22 17.82 2.21
C LYS A 17 -14.38 16.44 2.86
N VAL A 18 -13.34 16.00 3.55
CA VAL A 18 -13.41 14.79 4.39
C VAL A 18 -14.33 15.10 5.58
N SER A 19 -15.49 14.45 5.62
CA SER A 19 -16.44 14.59 6.72
C SER A 19 -16.37 13.33 7.59
N PRO A 20 -16.18 13.43 8.91
CA PRO A 20 -16.21 12.25 9.78
C PRO A 20 -17.61 11.63 9.77
N ILE A 21 -17.68 10.30 9.67
CA ILE A 21 -18.92 9.56 9.91
C ILE A 21 -19.13 9.56 11.43
N LEU A 22 -19.97 10.47 11.91
CA LEU A 22 -20.42 10.47 13.30
C LEU A 22 -21.39 9.29 13.47
N GLY A 23 -20.95 8.23 14.15
CA GLY A 23 -21.84 7.14 14.56
C GLY A 23 -22.99 7.69 15.41
N ASN A 24 -24.19 7.09 15.27
CA ASN A 24 -25.47 7.50 15.86
C ASN A 24 -25.38 8.35 17.14
N CYS A 25 -25.27 9.67 16.98
CA CYS A 25 -25.48 10.62 18.05
C CYS A 25 -26.95 11.07 18.00
N SER A 26 -27.76 10.47 18.86
CA SER A 26 -29.10 10.96 19.18
C SER A 26 -28.96 12.07 20.22
N HIS A 27 -28.91 13.33 19.78
CA HIS A 27 -29.43 14.54 20.43
C HIS A 27 -28.97 15.79 19.65
N ASP A 28 -29.86 16.78 19.52
CA ASP A 28 -29.89 17.93 18.60
C ASP A 28 -28.73 18.95 18.64
N ASN A 29 -27.56 18.61 19.17
CA ASN A 29 -26.43 19.54 19.32
C ASN A 29 -25.20 19.23 18.45
N CYS A 30 -25.36 18.53 17.31
CA CYS A 30 -24.23 18.22 16.40
C CYS A 30 -23.97 19.27 15.30
N THR A 31 -24.66 20.41 15.29
CA THR A 31 -24.63 21.36 14.15
C THR A 31 -23.87 22.65 14.38
N GLN A 32 -23.13 22.82 15.48
CA GLN A 32 -22.30 24.01 15.66
C GLN A 32 -20.80 23.65 15.69
N ILE A 33 -20.18 23.76 14.52
CA ILE A 33 -18.72 23.84 14.41
C ILE A 33 -18.36 25.30 14.69
N GLU A 34 -18.11 25.63 15.96
CA GLU A 34 -17.43 26.89 16.29
C GLU A 34 -15.99 26.83 15.76
N THR A 35 -15.65 27.77 14.88
CA THR A 35 -14.28 28.02 14.42
C THR A 35 -13.45 28.60 15.57
N THR A 36 -12.94 27.74 16.45
CA THR A 36 -11.92 28.09 17.44
C THR A 36 -10.89 26.96 17.52
N ASP A 37 -9.65 27.23 17.08
CA ASP A 37 -8.35 26.59 17.43
C ASP A 37 -8.28 25.11 17.84
N GLY A 38 -9.19 24.29 17.33
CA GLY A 38 -9.38 22.91 17.76
C GLY A 38 -9.54 22.01 16.55
N ILE A 39 -8.41 21.58 16.00
CA ILE A 39 -8.31 20.20 15.48
C ILE A 39 -8.94 19.34 16.57
N GLY A 40 -10.09 18.74 16.26
CA GLY A 40 -11.04 18.25 17.26
C GLY A 40 -10.35 17.52 18.41
N ARG A 41 -10.87 17.72 19.63
CA ARG A 41 -10.43 16.98 20.82
C ARG A 41 -10.19 15.54 20.40
N TRP A 42 -8.91 15.18 20.37
CA TRP A 42 -8.44 13.83 20.10
C TRP A 42 -9.32 12.87 20.88
N CYS A 43 -9.70 11.75 20.26
CA CYS A 43 -10.28 10.63 20.99
C CYS A 43 -9.47 10.44 22.28
N HIS A 44 -10.13 10.70 23.39
CA HIS A 44 -9.49 11.17 24.61
C HIS A 44 -8.81 9.98 25.29
N ASN A 45 -7.60 9.57 24.88
CA ASN A 45 -6.83 8.45 25.43
C ASN A 45 -7.64 7.14 25.68
N THR A 46 -8.83 7.00 25.10
CA THR A 46 -9.66 5.80 25.19
C THR A 46 -9.31 4.81 24.10
N TYR A 47 -8.49 5.21 23.12
CA TYR A 47 -7.68 4.25 22.39
C TYR A 47 -6.62 3.71 23.34
N LYS A 48 -7.03 2.79 24.20
CA LYS A 48 -6.11 1.76 24.65
C LYS A 48 -5.65 1.08 23.36
N PRO A 49 -4.34 1.04 23.05
CA PRO A 49 -3.87 0.08 22.08
C PRO A 49 -4.54 -1.23 22.47
N ILE A 50 -5.35 -1.80 21.58
CA ILE A 50 -5.73 -3.19 21.75
C ILE A 50 -4.38 -3.87 21.87
N ASP A 51 -4.13 -4.50 23.01
CA ASP A 51 -2.98 -5.36 23.15
C ASP A 51 -3.21 -6.43 22.09
N ILE A 52 -2.59 -6.29 20.92
CA ILE A 52 -2.68 -7.25 19.82
C ILE A 52 -1.79 -8.43 20.21
N THR A 53 -2.01 -8.94 21.41
CA THR A 53 -1.90 -10.35 21.74
C THR A 53 -3.18 -11.06 21.30
N ASP A 54 -3.85 -10.61 20.23
CA ASP A 54 -4.50 -11.57 19.33
C ASP A 54 -3.32 -12.36 18.76
N THR A 55 -2.93 -13.37 19.53
CA THR A 55 -1.89 -14.35 19.25
C THR A 55 -2.03 -14.77 17.81
N LEU A 56 -1.20 -14.15 16.97
CA LEU A 56 -0.92 -14.43 15.56
C LEU A 56 -1.75 -15.58 14.98
N ARG A 57 -2.94 -15.30 14.42
CA ARG A 57 -3.62 -16.21 13.48
C ARG A 57 -2.84 -16.42 12.17
N TYR A 58 -1.68 -15.78 12.07
CA TYR A 58 -0.83 -15.70 10.90
C TYR A 58 0.62 -15.84 11.34
N GLU A 59 1.34 -16.80 10.80
CA GLU A 59 2.78 -16.89 11.02
C GLU A 59 3.51 -16.12 9.90
N PRO A 60 4.23 -15.04 10.23
CA PRO A 60 5.05 -14.36 9.25
C PRO A 60 6.27 -15.22 8.91
N MET A 61 6.26 -15.85 7.74
CA MET A 61 7.45 -16.46 7.18
C MET A 61 8.24 -15.40 6.41
N VAL A 62 9.17 -14.74 7.09
CA VAL A 62 10.04 -13.77 6.45
C VAL A 62 11.03 -14.48 5.53
N ILE A 63 10.73 -14.52 4.23
CA ILE A 63 11.73 -14.89 3.23
C ILE A 63 12.49 -13.65 2.84
N SER A 64 13.61 -13.41 3.50
CA SER A 64 14.57 -12.40 3.06
C SER A 64 15.16 -12.85 1.73
N LEU A 65 14.64 -12.30 0.64
CA LEU A 65 15.27 -12.45 -0.66
C LEU A 65 16.56 -11.66 -0.67
N VAL A 66 17.67 -12.36 -0.91
CA VAL A 66 18.94 -11.71 -1.18
C VAL A 66 18.85 -11.09 -2.58
N PRO A 67 18.99 -9.76 -2.72
CA PRO A 67 18.91 -9.08 -4.01
C PRO A 67 19.96 -9.62 -4.98
N ILE A 68 19.56 -9.91 -6.22
CA ILE A 68 20.44 -10.44 -7.28
C ILE A 68 21.32 -9.33 -7.88
N HIS A 69 20.94 -8.04 -7.71
CA HIS A 69 21.67 -6.90 -8.26
C HIS A 69 22.01 -5.83 -7.21
N ARG A 70 23.28 -5.44 -7.18
CA ARG A 70 23.87 -4.45 -6.25
C ARG A 70 23.87 -3.02 -6.84
N THR A 71 22.82 -2.61 -7.55
CA THR A 71 22.73 -1.23 -8.01
C THR A 71 22.21 -0.37 -6.88
N ARG A 72 23.13 0.35 -6.22
CA ARG A 72 22.84 1.29 -5.13
C ARG A 72 22.23 2.58 -5.71
N GLN A 73 21.01 2.49 -6.22
CA GLN A 73 20.27 3.65 -6.67
C GLN A 73 19.49 4.20 -5.48
N LYS A 74 19.99 5.31 -4.91
CA LYS A 74 19.35 5.97 -3.78
C LYS A 74 18.01 6.54 -4.25
N SER A 75 16.92 5.91 -3.82
CA SER A 75 15.56 6.43 -3.97
C SER A 75 15.06 6.93 -2.62
N ASP A 76 14.32 8.04 -2.62
CA ASP A 76 13.67 8.58 -1.43
C ASP A 76 12.27 8.00 -1.21
N VAL A 77 11.78 7.15 -2.13
CA VAL A 77 10.45 6.53 -2.08
C VAL A 77 10.53 5.01 -2.17
N THR A 78 9.82 4.31 -1.27
CA THR A 78 9.57 2.86 -1.34
C THR A 78 8.14 2.62 -1.80
N PHE A 79 7.96 1.74 -2.80
CA PHE A 79 6.63 1.26 -3.19
C PHE A 79 6.17 0.17 -2.22
N VAL A 80 5.02 0.38 -1.58
CA VAL A 80 4.49 -0.49 -0.53
C VAL A 80 3.20 -1.12 -1.01
N THR A 81 3.17 -2.45 -1.08
CA THR A 81 1.96 -3.18 -1.46
C THR A 81 1.88 -4.53 -0.75
N GLN A 82 0.70 -5.11 -0.78
CA GLN A 82 0.40 -6.40 -0.19
C GLN A 82 -0.56 -7.13 -1.14
N LEU A 83 -0.34 -8.43 -1.34
CA LEU A 83 -1.05 -9.21 -2.35
C LEU A 83 -1.16 -10.69 -1.98
N SER A 84 -2.13 -11.37 -2.58
CA SER A 84 -2.18 -12.83 -2.64
C SER A 84 -1.37 -13.38 -3.82
N MET A 85 -1.14 -14.70 -3.86
CA MET A 85 -0.34 -15.33 -4.91
C MET A 85 -0.91 -15.17 -6.33
N ASP A 86 -2.23 -15.10 -6.50
CA ASP A 86 -2.88 -14.91 -7.82
C ASP A 86 -2.53 -13.56 -8.45
N ARG A 87 -2.15 -12.56 -7.64
CA ARG A 87 -1.80 -11.22 -8.09
C ARG A 87 -0.32 -11.04 -8.41
N LEU A 88 0.50 -12.09 -8.34
CA LEU A 88 1.94 -12.01 -8.67
C LEU A 88 2.20 -11.54 -10.11
N ILE A 89 1.31 -11.87 -11.05
CA ILE A 89 1.42 -11.40 -12.45
C ILE A 89 1.18 -9.89 -12.53
N VAL A 90 0.23 -9.37 -11.74
CA VAL A 90 -0.05 -7.93 -11.69
C VAL A 90 1.13 -7.20 -11.06
N LEU A 91 1.68 -7.74 -9.96
CA LEU A 91 2.88 -7.22 -9.34
C LEU A 91 4.05 -7.13 -10.32
N GLU A 92 4.29 -8.20 -11.09
CA GLU A 92 5.34 -8.23 -12.11
C GLU A 92 5.19 -7.05 -13.08
N ARG A 93 3.98 -6.79 -13.57
CA ARG A 93 3.68 -5.64 -14.44
C ARG A 93 3.89 -4.30 -13.74
N SER A 94 3.40 -4.14 -12.50
CA SER A 94 3.57 -2.91 -11.72
C SER A 94 5.04 -2.58 -11.45
N LEU A 95 5.90 -3.60 -11.37
CA LEU A 95 7.34 -3.44 -11.15
C LEU A 95 8.16 -3.25 -12.44
N GLN A 96 7.57 -3.43 -13.63
CA GLN A 96 8.29 -3.17 -14.89
C GLN A 96 8.68 -1.69 -15.04
N SER A 97 7.83 -0.79 -14.55
CA SER A 97 8.03 0.65 -14.63
C SER A 97 8.55 1.27 -13.32
N TRP A 98 8.53 0.53 -12.22
CA TRP A 98 8.99 1.01 -10.92
C TRP A 98 10.51 1.01 -10.83
N VAL A 99 11.08 2.17 -10.50
CA VAL A 99 12.51 2.32 -10.24
C VAL A 99 12.72 2.77 -8.80
N GLY A 100 13.03 1.81 -7.93
CA GLY A 100 13.27 2.08 -6.51
C GLY A 100 13.02 0.86 -5.63
N PRO A 101 13.21 1.00 -4.31
CA PRO A 101 12.91 -0.06 -3.37
C PRO A 101 11.42 -0.37 -3.31
N VAL A 102 11.13 -1.61 -2.96
CA VAL A 102 9.76 -2.09 -2.72
C VAL A 102 9.67 -2.72 -1.34
N SER A 103 8.50 -2.64 -0.71
CA SER A 103 8.15 -3.40 0.47
C SER A 103 6.86 -4.16 0.19
N ILE A 104 6.98 -5.47 -0.01
CA ILE A 104 5.92 -6.34 -0.50
C ILE A 104 5.61 -7.40 0.54
N VAL A 105 4.33 -7.65 0.78
CA VAL A 105 3.88 -8.78 1.59
C VAL A 105 2.99 -9.69 0.75
N ILE A 106 3.36 -10.97 0.62
CA ILE A 106 2.60 -11.97 -0.13
C ILE A 106 1.90 -12.88 0.87
N PHE A 107 0.57 -12.91 0.81
CA PHE A 107 -0.26 -13.79 1.60
C PHE A 107 -0.41 -15.17 0.96
N ILE A 108 -0.28 -16.21 1.79
CA ILE A 108 -0.45 -17.60 1.40
C ILE A 108 -1.53 -18.21 2.31
N PRO A 109 -2.72 -18.54 1.78
CA PRO A 109 -3.69 -19.31 2.53
C PRO A 109 -3.15 -20.74 2.70
N LEU A 110 -2.85 -21.15 3.94
CA LEU A 110 -2.29 -22.47 4.25
C LEU A 110 -3.26 -23.38 5.03
N LYS A 111 -4.54 -23.03 5.11
CA LYS A 111 -5.52 -23.82 5.83
C LYS A 111 -5.61 -25.24 5.27
N ASN A 112 -5.33 -26.23 6.11
CA ASN A 112 -5.39 -27.67 5.77
C ASN A 112 -4.47 -28.08 4.60
N VAL A 113 -3.41 -27.32 4.35
CA VAL A 113 -2.49 -27.56 3.26
C VAL A 113 -1.35 -28.47 3.74
N GLY A 114 -1.20 -29.65 3.13
CA GLY A 114 -0.10 -30.57 3.45
C GLY A 114 1.28 -29.98 3.12
N GLU A 115 2.34 -30.45 3.81
CA GLU A 115 3.72 -29.92 3.71
C GLU A 115 4.21 -29.75 2.27
N GLY A 116 3.88 -30.69 1.36
CA GLY A 116 4.30 -30.62 -0.04
C GLY A 116 3.73 -29.42 -0.81
N ILE A 117 2.53 -28.97 -0.47
CA ILE A 117 1.90 -27.81 -1.14
C ILE A 117 2.48 -26.51 -0.58
N GLN A 118 2.81 -26.46 0.72
CA GLN A 118 3.53 -25.31 1.31
C GLN A 118 4.87 -25.10 0.61
N GLU A 119 5.62 -26.17 0.41
CA GLU A 119 6.89 -26.14 -0.30
C GLU A 119 6.71 -25.75 -1.77
N TRP A 120 5.65 -26.23 -2.44
CA TRP A 120 5.32 -25.80 -3.79
C TRP A 120 5.05 -24.30 -3.88
N HIS A 121 4.25 -23.73 -2.97
CA HIS A 121 3.99 -22.29 -2.92
C HIS A 121 5.28 -21.50 -2.74
N ARG A 122 6.13 -21.93 -1.80
CA ARG A 122 7.44 -21.31 -1.55
C ARG A 122 8.32 -21.33 -2.80
N LEU A 123 8.43 -22.47 -3.47
CA LEU A 123 9.23 -22.61 -4.69
C LEU A 123 8.66 -21.79 -5.85
N TYR A 124 7.34 -21.82 -6.05
CA TYR A 124 6.65 -21.02 -7.07
C TYR A 124 6.90 -19.52 -6.87
N ILE A 125 6.67 -19.02 -5.66
CA ILE A 125 6.92 -17.62 -5.31
C ILE A 125 8.40 -17.29 -5.50
N SER A 126 9.31 -18.11 -4.98
CA SER A 126 10.76 -17.85 -5.12
C SER A 126 11.19 -17.74 -6.58
N LYS A 127 10.63 -18.57 -7.47
CA LYS A 127 10.88 -18.53 -8.91
C LYS A 127 10.34 -17.23 -9.53
N LYS A 128 9.13 -16.82 -9.15
CA LYS A 128 8.51 -15.57 -9.59
C LYS A 128 9.21 -14.33 -9.07
N LEU A 129 9.80 -14.36 -7.89
CA LEU A 129 10.51 -13.21 -7.34
C LEU A 129 11.92 -13.04 -7.95
N LYS A 130 12.55 -14.13 -8.42
CA LYS A 130 13.85 -14.08 -9.11
C LYS A 130 13.84 -13.33 -10.44
N ILE A 131 12.69 -13.27 -11.11
CA ILE A 131 12.55 -12.54 -12.38
C ILE A 131 12.28 -11.04 -12.17
N LEU A 132 11.95 -10.63 -10.94
CA LEU A 132 11.70 -9.23 -10.61
C LEU A 132 13.02 -8.47 -10.45
N ASN A 133 13.06 -7.26 -11.00
CA ASN A 133 14.20 -6.37 -10.86
C ASN A 133 14.14 -5.60 -9.53
N LEU A 134 14.46 -6.28 -8.43
CA LEU A 134 14.40 -5.70 -7.08
C LEU A 134 15.73 -5.06 -6.69
N THR A 135 15.66 -3.88 -6.04
CA THR A 135 16.85 -3.20 -5.50
C THR A 135 17.32 -3.83 -4.19
N HIS A 136 18.52 -3.45 -3.72
CA HIS A 136 19.06 -4.01 -2.48
C HIS A 136 18.23 -3.65 -1.24
N GLU A 137 17.64 -2.46 -1.23
CA GLU A 137 16.81 -1.97 -0.13
C GLU A 137 15.38 -2.52 -0.16
N SER A 138 15.07 -3.40 -1.14
CA SER A 138 13.75 -4.01 -1.26
C SER A 138 13.54 -5.14 -0.25
N HIS A 139 12.32 -5.25 0.26
CA HIS A 139 11.88 -6.25 1.22
C HIS A 139 10.65 -6.99 0.70
N VAL A 140 10.69 -8.32 0.72
CA VAL A 140 9.53 -9.17 0.42
C VAL A 140 9.31 -10.11 1.59
N ASN A 141 8.09 -10.17 2.10
CA ASN A 141 7.71 -11.06 3.21
C ASN A 141 6.61 -12.02 2.75
N LEU A 142 6.67 -13.27 3.21
CA LEU A 142 5.56 -14.20 3.04
C LEU A 142 4.80 -14.29 4.37
N VAL A 143 3.49 -14.31 4.31
CA VAL A 143 2.65 -14.43 5.50
C VAL A 143 1.64 -15.53 5.26
N SER A 144 1.65 -16.53 6.14
CA SER A 144 0.79 -17.69 6.02
C SER A 144 -0.40 -17.58 6.96
N GLY A 145 -1.61 -17.83 6.46
CA GLY A 145 -2.80 -18.01 7.31
C GLY A 145 -2.79 -19.39 7.94
N LEU A 146 -2.73 -19.46 9.28
CA LEU A 146 -2.72 -20.73 10.01
C LEU A 146 -4.13 -21.26 10.27
N GLU A 147 -5.06 -20.36 10.63
CA GLU A 147 -6.39 -20.74 11.11
C GLU A 147 -7.53 -20.22 10.22
N SER A 148 -7.23 -19.28 9.31
CA SER A 148 -8.21 -18.64 8.44
C SER A 148 -7.62 -18.40 7.05
N ASP A 149 -8.48 -18.58 6.04
CA ASP A 149 -8.21 -18.16 4.65
C ASP A 149 -8.60 -16.70 4.42
N GLU A 150 -9.15 -16.02 5.44
CA GLU A 150 -9.50 -14.62 5.36
C GLU A 150 -8.25 -13.77 5.11
N TYR A 151 -8.33 -12.89 4.11
CA TYR A 151 -7.23 -12.06 3.68
C TYR A 151 -7.02 -10.87 4.63
N PRO A 152 -5.96 -10.85 5.48
CA PRO A 152 -5.85 -9.90 6.58
C PRO A 152 -5.22 -8.58 6.12
N ILE A 153 -5.88 -7.88 5.20
CA ILE A 153 -5.35 -6.71 4.48
C ILE A 153 -4.65 -5.68 5.37
N ASN A 154 -5.21 -5.38 6.55
CA ASN A 154 -4.65 -4.40 7.48
C ASN A 154 -3.36 -4.90 8.16
N ALA A 155 -3.31 -6.18 8.53
CA ALA A 155 -2.11 -6.77 9.13
C ALA A 155 -0.97 -6.83 8.10
N LEU A 156 -1.27 -7.27 6.87
CA LEU A 156 -0.29 -7.31 5.78
C LEU A 156 0.25 -5.92 5.45
N ARG A 157 -0.64 -4.91 5.38
CA ARG A 157 -0.24 -3.51 5.16
C ARG A 157 0.71 -3.03 6.26
N ASN A 158 0.41 -3.31 7.53
CA ASN A 158 1.27 -2.91 8.65
C ASN A 158 2.64 -3.61 8.59
N ILE A 159 2.69 -4.89 8.21
CA ILE A 159 3.96 -5.62 8.01
C ILE A 159 4.76 -4.97 6.87
N ALA A 160 4.12 -4.61 5.76
CA ALA A 160 4.78 -3.95 4.64
C ALA A 160 5.36 -2.58 5.05
N ILE A 161 4.58 -1.78 5.77
CA ILE A 161 5.00 -0.45 6.25
C ILE A 161 6.22 -0.55 7.19
N LYS A 162 6.26 -1.54 8.08
CA LYS A 162 7.39 -1.74 9.02
C LYS A 162 8.75 -1.94 8.35
N HIS A 163 8.77 -2.37 7.09
CA HIS A 163 10.01 -2.63 6.34
C HIS A 163 10.47 -1.46 5.46
N VAL A 164 9.72 -0.35 5.45
CA VAL A 164 10.11 0.86 4.72
C VAL A 164 11.30 1.54 5.41
N LYS A 165 12.32 1.88 4.63
CA LYS A 165 13.53 2.59 5.11
C LYS A 165 13.74 3.95 4.46
N THR A 166 12.97 4.27 3.43
CA THR A 166 13.06 5.54 2.69
C THR A 166 12.30 6.65 3.40
N LYS A 167 12.56 7.90 3.01
CA LYS A 167 11.90 9.08 3.59
C LYS A 167 10.39 9.09 3.33
N PHE A 168 9.98 8.61 2.16
CA PHE A 168 8.58 8.51 1.77
C PHE A 168 8.20 7.06 1.45
N MET A 169 6.92 6.76 1.62
CA MET A 169 6.33 5.49 1.19
C MET A 169 5.15 5.79 0.28
N PHE A 170 5.10 5.08 -0.83
CA PHE A 170 3.95 5.09 -1.74
C PHE A 170 3.16 3.81 -1.51
N ILE A 171 2.08 3.90 -0.72
CA ILE A 171 1.18 2.78 -0.47
C ILE A 171 0.22 2.66 -1.65
N SER A 172 0.09 1.46 -2.22
CA SER A 172 -0.90 1.18 -3.25
C SER A 172 -1.41 -0.25 -3.17
N ASP A 173 -2.66 -0.46 -3.58
CA ASP A 173 -3.20 -1.81 -3.74
C ASP A 173 -2.55 -2.50 -4.94
N ALA A 174 -2.48 -3.84 -4.90
CA ALA A 174 -1.74 -4.63 -5.87
C ALA A 174 -2.27 -4.52 -7.32
N ASP A 175 -3.51 -4.07 -7.48
CA ASP A 175 -4.16 -3.89 -8.76
C ASP A 175 -3.81 -2.56 -9.45
N PHE A 176 -3.16 -1.64 -8.74
CA PHE A 176 -2.67 -0.40 -9.32
C PHE A 176 -1.26 -0.55 -9.90
N GLN A 177 -1.05 0.17 -10.98
CA GLN A 177 0.27 0.34 -11.60
C GLN A 177 0.76 1.77 -11.34
N PRO A 178 1.93 1.95 -10.70
CA PRO A 178 2.55 3.26 -10.58
C PRO A 178 2.80 3.87 -11.97
N SER A 179 2.66 5.19 -12.09
CA SER A 179 3.05 5.86 -13.34
C SER A 179 4.56 5.66 -13.59
N PRO A 180 5.00 5.42 -14.84
CA PRO A 180 6.42 5.21 -15.13
C PRO A 180 7.32 6.39 -14.72
N ASP A 181 6.77 7.59 -14.67
CA ASP A 181 7.46 8.82 -14.28
C ASP A 181 7.18 9.25 -12.83
N PHE A 182 6.58 8.38 -12.00
CA PHE A 182 6.12 8.69 -10.66
C PHE A 182 7.20 9.35 -9.80
N ASN A 183 8.38 8.71 -9.71
CA ASN A 183 9.48 9.22 -8.88
C ASN A 183 9.94 10.60 -9.33
N ASN A 184 10.06 10.83 -10.64
CA ASN A 184 10.48 12.13 -11.18
C ASN A 184 9.45 13.23 -10.87
N ARG A 185 8.15 12.93 -11.05
CA ARG A 185 7.07 13.88 -10.73
C ARG A 185 7.03 14.19 -9.24
N PHE A 186 7.12 13.16 -8.40
CA PHE A 186 7.06 13.31 -6.97
C PHE A 186 8.22 14.16 -6.45
N MET A 187 9.44 13.90 -6.90
CA MET A 187 10.60 14.74 -6.54
C MET A 187 10.45 16.19 -7.03
N SER A 188 9.86 16.42 -8.21
CA SER A 188 9.56 17.77 -8.69
C SER A 188 8.56 18.50 -7.77
N ILE A 189 7.52 17.81 -7.28
CA ILE A 189 6.55 18.38 -6.34
C ILE A 189 7.24 18.74 -5.01
N LEU A 190 8.07 17.85 -4.48
CA LEU A 190 8.82 18.07 -3.24
C LEU A 190 9.78 19.27 -3.34
N SER A 191 10.33 19.55 -4.52
CA SER A 191 11.20 20.71 -4.74
C SER A 191 10.45 22.05 -4.77
N LYS A 192 9.14 22.01 -5.01
CA LYS A 192 8.30 23.21 -5.23
C LYS A 192 7.42 23.57 -4.04
N HIS A 193 7.26 22.67 -3.08
CA HIS A 193 6.34 22.84 -1.96
C HIS A 193 7.06 22.57 -0.65
N GLU A 194 6.81 23.41 0.34
CA GLU A 194 7.18 23.11 1.71
C GLU A 194 6.26 22.03 2.27
N TYR A 195 6.83 21.11 3.05
CA TYR A 195 6.10 20.04 3.69
C TYR A 195 6.70 19.76 5.07
N THR A 196 5.88 19.20 5.94
CA THR A 196 6.27 18.81 7.30
C THR A 196 6.13 17.31 7.46
N SER A 197 6.49 16.79 8.63
CA SER A 197 6.23 15.39 8.99
C SER A 197 4.75 15.03 9.09
N ARG A 198 3.83 16.02 9.07
CA ARG A 198 2.38 15.82 9.09
C ARG A 198 1.72 16.00 7.72
N THR A 199 2.51 16.16 6.67
CA THR A 199 2.01 16.31 5.31
C THR A 199 1.84 14.93 4.66
N ALA A 200 0.65 14.67 4.12
CA ALA A 200 0.37 13.51 3.27
C ALA A 200 0.20 13.97 1.81
N PHE A 201 0.79 13.24 0.87
CA PHE A 201 0.63 13.46 -0.55
C PHE A 201 -0.39 12.48 -1.10
N VAL A 202 -1.39 12.99 -1.81
CA VAL A 202 -2.45 12.18 -2.41
C VAL A 202 -2.12 11.96 -3.88
N VAL A 203 -2.10 10.69 -4.29
CA VAL A 203 -1.86 10.29 -5.68
C VAL A 203 -3.21 9.90 -6.28
N PRO A 204 -3.68 10.57 -7.34
CA PRO A 204 -4.92 10.19 -8.00
C PRO A 204 -4.76 8.84 -8.69
N ALA A 205 -5.82 8.03 -8.66
CA ALA A 205 -5.92 6.78 -9.38
C ALA A 205 -6.81 6.97 -10.62
N PHE A 206 -6.42 6.35 -11.72
CA PHE A 206 -7.16 6.38 -12.98
C PHE A 206 -7.37 4.95 -13.48
N GLU A 207 -8.54 4.70 -14.05
CA GLU A 207 -8.84 3.48 -14.79
C GLU A 207 -8.54 3.72 -16.27
N TYR A 208 -7.88 2.75 -16.91
CA TYR A 208 -7.66 2.78 -18.35
C TYR A 208 -8.79 2.01 -19.02
N LEU A 209 -9.50 2.66 -19.93
CA LEU A 209 -10.46 1.98 -20.81
C LEU A 209 -9.68 1.49 -22.03
N GLU A 210 -9.53 0.17 -22.19
CA GLU A 210 -9.11 -0.39 -23.48
C GLU A 210 -10.20 -0.03 -24.50
N SER A 211 -9.82 0.72 -25.55
CA SER A 211 -10.75 0.97 -26.65
C SER A 211 -11.04 -0.36 -27.33
N PRO A 212 -12.32 -0.69 -27.58
CA PRO A 212 -12.74 -1.97 -28.14
C PRO A 212 -12.18 -2.23 -29.55
#